data_AF-A0A7J3V0B3-F1
#
_entry.id   AF-A0A7J3V0B3-F1
#
_cell.length_a   1.000
_cell.length_b   1.000
_cell.length_c   1.000
_cell.angle_alpha   90.00
_cell.angle_beta   90.00
_cell.angle_gamma   90.00
#
_symmetry.space_group_name_H-M   'P 1'
#
loop_
_entity.id
_entity.type
_entity.pdbx_description
1 polymer ?
#
loop_
_entity_poly.entity_id
_entity_poly.type
_entity_poly.pdbx_seq_one_letter_code
_entity_poly.pdbx_strand_id
1 'polypeptide(L)'
;MREATLGFRSLEDYSSLTDLHVYGDLLTLYSYRLPNFTSIAEAGRLYNEFSLFERRLLTLYVSYVLAGAGFYDSVFASDDFAEVAEKRLYTTKFSDNDWIEIFDELPPGEGVILGELNLEPWDWEYENEEGEKLGVVFVEMLFEMYDAESGRSYSPAEVLVRHIGENKDLSQNKRNIIIAHPLLSRKEKESFRKTKAELQKLLGEDVFLSTGEFLVRFIPDEKKRAVVEENWKSLRSKLFTSFQSEYPFLAYAINYSRISWAEEKLRGARLKYSEGRFDDAIKDAANACEGLLQVLCSKYGVKAEEDAQFYMNSA
;
A
#
# COMPACT_ATOMS: atom_id res chain seq x y z
N MET A 1 -22.38 -0.03 23.97
CA MET A 1 -21.95 -0.87 22.84
C MET A 1 -20.69 -0.20 22.32
N ARG A 2 -19.51 -0.82 22.52
CA ARG A 2 -18.22 -0.18 22.18
C ARG A 2 -17.94 -0.46 20.70
N GLU A 3 -17.77 0.61 19.93
CA GLU A 3 -17.38 0.57 18.52
C GLU A 3 -15.93 0.07 18.42
N ALA A 4 -15.67 -0.88 17.54
CA ALA A 4 -14.33 -1.39 17.23
C ALA A 4 -13.82 -0.71 15.96
N THR A 5 -12.97 0.29 16.13
CA THR A 5 -12.20 0.91 15.05
C THR A 5 -10.84 0.20 14.95
N LEU A 6 -10.27 0.08 13.75
CA LEU A 6 -8.85 -0.26 13.60
C LEU A 6 -8.04 0.74 14.45
N GLY A 7 -7.29 0.24 15.44
CA GLY A 7 -6.73 1.06 16.52
C GLY A 7 -5.55 1.95 16.12
N PHE A 8 -5.42 3.08 16.84
CA PHE A 8 -4.21 3.88 17.12
C PHE A 8 -3.42 4.59 16.01
N ARG A 9 -3.96 4.76 14.81
CA ARG A 9 -3.75 6.03 14.07
C ARG A 9 -5.06 6.80 14.20
N SER A 10 -5.02 8.10 14.53
CA SER A 10 -6.25 8.86 14.76
C SER A 10 -7.19 8.72 13.54
N LEU A 11 -8.49 9.00 13.70
CA LEU A 11 -9.48 9.14 12.64
C LEU A 11 -9.06 10.26 11.67
N GLU A 12 -7.94 10.07 11.00
CA GLU A 12 -7.42 10.97 10.02
C GLU A 12 -8.18 10.67 8.74
N ASP A 13 -8.61 11.74 8.10
CA ASP A 13 -9.12 11.65 6.75
C ASP A 13 -7.94 11.33 5.81
N TYR A 14 -7.90 10.10 5.29
CA TYR A 14 -6.92 9.68 4.28
C TYR A 14 -7.40 9.96 2.85
N SER A 15 -8.57 10.61 2.65
CA SER A 15 -9.11 10.91 1.31
C SER A 15 -8.16 11.74 0.44
N SER A 16 -7.40 12.66 1.05
CA SER A 16 -6.38 13.48 0.41
C SER A 16 -5.17 12.69 -0.14
N LEU A 17 -5.11 11.38 0.13
CA LEU A 17 -4.01 10.50 -0.24
C LEU A 17 -4.39 9.52 -1.35
N THR A 18 -5.63 9.56 -1.84
CA THR A 18 -6.09 8.67 -2.93
C THR A 18 -5.22 8.76 -4.18
N ASP A 19 -4.66 9.95 -4.46
CA ASP A 19 -3.80 10.20 -5.63
C ASP A 19 -2.32 9.81 -5.43
N LEU A 20 -1.95 9.11 -4.34
CA LEU A 20 -0.55 8.69 -4.18
C LEU A 20 -0.21 7.54 -5.12
N HIS A 21 0.89 7.75 -5.85
CA HIS A 21 1.35 6.96 -6.97
C HIS A 21 1.50 5.45 -6.72
N VAL A 22 1.75 5.04 -5.47
CA VAL A 22 2.07 3.64 -5.13
C VAL A 22 0.81 2.86 -4.73
N TYR A 23 0.10 3.28 -3.68
CA TYR A 23 -1.13 2.63 -3.18
C TYR A 23 -1.97 3.59 -2.32
N GLY A 24 -2.01 4.87 -2.71
CA GLY A 24 -2.65 5.93 -1.92
C GLY A 24 -4.13 5.72 -1.62
N ASP A 25 -4.85 5.24 -2.62
CA ASP A 25 -6.24 4.80 -2.54
C ASP A 25 -6.44 3.69 -1.50
N LEU A 26 -5.49 2.76 -1.36
CA LEU A 26 -5.57 1.68 -0.37
C LEU A 26 -5.42 2.20 1.06
N LEU A 27 -4.68 3.29 1.28
CA LEU A 27 -4.54 3.89 2.62
C LEU A 27 -5.88 4.34 3.22
N THR A 28 -6.90 4.57 2.40
CA THR A 28 -8.26 4.87 2.86
C THR A 28 -8.90 3.70 3.62
N LEU A 29 -8.38 2.48 3.48
CA LEU A 29 -8.85 1.29 4.19
C LEU A 29 -8.70 1.43 5.71
N TYR A 30 -7.69 2.16 6.20
CA TYR A 30 -7.54 2.47 7.62
C TYR A 30 -8.66 3.37 8.17
N SER A 31 -9.33 4.15 7.32
CA SER A 31 -10.46 5.00 7.71
C SER A 31 -11.80 4.29 7.70
N TYR A 32 -11.89 3.07 7.14
CA TYR A 32 -13.18 2.41 7.02
C TYR A 32 -13.69 1.89 8.36
N ARG A 33 -15.00 2.05 8.55
CA ARG A 33 -15.70 1.48 9.69
C ARG A 33 -15.87 -0.02 9.47
N LEU A 34 -15.34 -0.79 10.41
CA LEU A 34 -15.60 -2.22 10.44
C LEU A 34 -17.06 -2.47 10.89
N PRO A 35 -17.72 -3.51 10.39
CA PRO A 35 -19.07 -3.84 10.81
C PRO A 35 -19.14 -4.07 12.33
N ASN A 36 -20.29 -3.73 12.93
CA ASN A 36 -20.52 -3.82 14.38
C ASN A 36 -20.36 -5.22 14.99
N PHE A 37 -20.34 -6.27 14.16
CA PHE A 37 -20.12 -7.66 14.57
C PHE A 37 -18.64 -8.07 14.52
N THR A 38 -17.74 -7.19 14.09
CA THR A 38 -16.29 -7.47 14.03
C THR A 38 -15.70 -7.34 15.43
N SER A 39 -15.06 -8.39 15.93
CA SER A 39 -14.35 -8.35 17.20
C SER A 39 -13.09 -7.48 17.12
N ILE A 40 -12.64 -6.95 18.26
CA ILE A 40 -11.36 -6.21 18.35
C ILE A 40 -10.19 -7.07 17.85
N ALA A 41 -10.22 -8.37 18.11
CA ALA A 41 -9.18 -9.31 17.66
C ALA A 41 -9.18 -9.51 16.13
N GLU A 42 -10.34 -9.47 15.48
CA GLU A 42 -10.43 -9.50 14.01
C GLU A 42 -9.98 -8.18 13.40
N ALA A 43 -10.36 -7.05 14.01
CA ALA A 43 -9.86 -5.74 13.62
C ALA A 43 -8.32 -5.66 13.74
N GLY A 44 -7.75 -6.11 14.86
CA GLY A 44 -6.29 -6.14 15.05
C GLY A 44 -5.57 -7.05 14.06
N ARG A 45 -6.13 -8.23 13.75
CA ARG A 45 -5.58 -9.10 12.70
C ARG A 45 -5.60 -8.42 11.34
N LEU A 46 -6.72 -7.83 10.94
CA LEU A 46 -6.81 -7.10 9.69
C LEU A 46 -5.79 -5.96 9.60
N TYR A 47 -5.62 -5.20 10.68
CA TYR A 47 -4.62 -4.13 10.71
C TYR A 47 -3.22 -4.66 10.36
N ASN A 48 -2.83 -5.78 10.98
CA ASN A 48 -1.52 -6.39 10.74
C ASN A 48 -1.38 -6.91 9.31
N GLU A 49 -2.39 -7.59 8.78
CA GLU A 49 -2.38 -8.11 7.42
C GLU A 49 -2.30 -6.97 6.39
N PHE A 50 -3.04 -5.89 6.62
CA PHE A 50 -3.01 -4.74 5.73
C PHE A 50 -1.69 -3.97 5.80
N SER A 51 -1.13 -3.78 7.00
CA SER A 51 0.20 -3.19 7.17
C SER A 51 1.28 -4.03 6.47
N LEU A 52 1.20 -5.35 6.56
CA LEU A 52 2.10 -6.25 5.84
C LEU A 52 1.94 -6.12 4.32
N PHE A 53 0.70 -6.09 3.84
CA PHE A 53 0.37 -5.89 2.44
C PHE A 53 0.95 -4.58 1.89
N GLU A 54 0.88 -3.48 2.65
CA GLU A 54 1.48 -2.18 2.28
C GLU A 54 3.01 -2.24 2.17
N ARG A 55 3.68 -2.87 3.12
CA ARG A 55 5.15 -3.05 3.09
C ARG A 55 5.58 -3.85 1.87
N ARG A 56 4.87 -4.93 1.57
CA ARG A 56 5.09 -5.75 0.38
C ARG A 56 4.85 -4.94 -0.88
N LEU A 57 3.77 -4.15 -0.95
CA LEU A 57 3.49 -3.30 -2.11
C LEU A 57 4.58 -2.24 -2.34
N LEU A 58 5.10 -1.63 -1.28
CA LEU A 58 6.18 -0.64 -1.41
C LEU A 58 7.47 -1.29 -1.92
N THR A 59 7.83 -2.44 -1.35
CA THR A 59 9.02 -3.20 -1.74
C THR A 59 8.91 -3.66 -3.20
N LEU A 60 7.74 -4.21 -3.57
CA LEU A 60 7.47 -4.64 -4.94
C LEU A 60 7.49 -3.45 -5.91
N TYR A 61 6.89 -2.31 -5.56
CA TYR A 61 6.93 -1.12 -6.40
C TYR A 61 8.36 -0.64 -6.66
N VAL A 62 9.20 -0.62 -5.62
CA VAL A 62 10.61 -0.23 -5.78
C VAL A 62 11.33 -1.24 -6.68
N SER A 63 11.14 -2.53 -6.44
CA SER A 63 11.69 -3.60 -7.29
C SER A 63 11.24 -3.46 -8.75
N TYR A 64 9.96 -3.15 -8.97
CA TYR A 64 9.35 -2.95 -10.28
C TYR A 64 10.00 -1.80 -11.05
N VAL A 65 10.21 -0.66 -10.38
CA VAL A 65 10.89 0.51 -10.96
C VAL A 65 12.37 0.22 -11.23
N LEU A 66 13.06 -0.46 -10.30
CA LEU A 66 14.46 -0.82 -10.44
C LEU A 66 14.70 -1.80 -11.58
N ALA A 67 13.83 -2.79 -11.76
CA ALA A 67 13.88 -3.71 -12.89
C ALA A 67 13.75 -2.95 -14.23
N GLY A 68 12.90 -1.91 -14.28
CA GLY A 68 12.81 -1.01 -15.44
C GLY A 68 14.07 -0.16 -15.68
N ALA A 69 14.90 0.02 -14.66
CA ALA A 69 16.19 0.70 -14.70
C ALA A 69 17.40 -0.26 -14.81
N GLY A 70 17.16 -1.58 -14.91
CA GLY A 70 18.21 -2.60 -15.04
C GLY A 70 18.87 -3.02 -13.73
N PHE A 71 18.24 -2.76 -12.58
CA PHE A 71 18.65 -3.24 -11.27
C PHE A 71 17.71 -4.38 -10.83
N TYR A 72 18.30 -5.47 -10.35
CA TYR A 72 17.56 -6.67 -10.00
C TYR A 72 17.94 -7.13 -8.60
N ASP A 73 16.96 -7.64 -7.86
CA ASP A 73 17.22 -8.24 -6.56
C ASP A 73 17.88 -9.60 -6.74
N SER A 74 18.98 -9.82 -6.02
CA SER A 74 19.80 -11.02 -6.16
C SER A 74 19.09 -12.31 -5.73
N VAL A 75 18.08 -12.24 -4.86
CA VAL A 75 17.30 -13.38 -4.39
C VAL A 75 16.41 -13.90 -5.52
N PHE A 76 15.66 -13.02 -6.19
CA PHE A 76 14.75 -13.42 -7.28
C PHE A 76 15.44 -13.60 -8.63
N ALA A 77 16.64 -13.02 -8.81
CA ALA A 77 17.40 -13.08 -10.06
C ALA A 77 18.52 -14.13 -10.06
N SER A 78 18.79 -14.81 -8.94
CA SER A 78 19.98 -15.67 -8.77
C SER A 78 20.09 -16.82 -9.80
N ASP A 79 18.98 -17.37 -10.26
CA ASP A 79 18.94 -18.48 -11.22
C ASP A 79 19.03 -18.05 -12.71
N ASP A 80 18.92 -16.75 -13.01
CA ASP A 80 18.82 -16.21 -14.38
C ASP A 80 20.09 -15.52 -14.89
N PHE A 81 21.17 -15.51 -14.12
CA PHE A 81 22.46 -14.99 -14.59
C PHE A 81 23.16 -16.02 -15.49
N ALA A 82 22.83 -15.99 -16.79
CA ALA A 82 23.66 -16.68 -17.77
C ALA A 82 24.98 -15.90 -17.96
N GLU A 83 26.10 -16.49 -17.53
CA GLU A 83 27.43 -16.00 -17.90
C GLU A 83 27.67 -16.24 -19.40
N VAL A 84 27.25 -15.30 -20.24
CA VAL A 84 27.52 -15.35 -21.68
C VAL A 84 28.67 -14.39 -21.98
N ALA A 85 29.83 -14.95 -22.33
CA ALA A 85 31.01 -14.19 -22.76
C ALA A 85 31.48 -13.13 -21.73
N GLU A 86 31.68 -13.54 -20.47
CA GLU A 86 32.18 -12.69 -19.36
C GLU A 86 31.27 -11.49 -19.02
N LYS A 87 30.02 -11.51 -19.46
CA LYS A 87 28.98 -10.54 -19.09
C LYS A 87 27.81 -11.26 -18.41
N ARG A 88 27.39 -10.73 -17.26
CA ARG A 88 26.14 -11.11 -16.61
C ARG A 88 24.99 -10.45 -17.38
N LEU A 89 24.22 -11.23 -18.13
CA LEU A 89 23.06 -10.73 -18.87
C LEU A 89 21.78 -11.16 -18.16
N TYR A 90 20.93 -10.19 -17.83
CA TYR A 90 19.61 -10.46 -17.30
C TYR A 90 18.62 -10.61 -18.46
N THR A 91 18.21 -11.84 -18.73
CA THR A 91 17.39 -12.15 -19.93
C THR A 91 15.88 -12.07 -19.70
N THR A 92 15.44 -11.94 -18.45
CA THR A 92 14.02 -12.14 -18.09
C THR A 92 13.26 -10.81 -18.07
N LYS A 93 12.25 -10.71 -18.92
CA LYS A 93 11.23 -9.66 -18.80
C LYS A 93 10.15 -10.20 -17.87
N PHE A 94 10.16 -9.77 -16.61
CA PHE A 94 9.12 -10.16 -15.65
C PHE A 94 7.72 -9.91 -16.22
N SER A 95 6.94 -10.97 -16.30
CA SER A 95 5.51 -10.93 -16.55
C SER A 95 4.75 -10.49 -15.30
N ASP A 96 3.49 -10.09 -15.43
CA ASP A 96 2.65 -9.77 -14.27
C ASP A 96 2.52 -10.96 -13.29
N ASN A 97 2.59 -12.20 -13.78
CA ASN A 97 2.50 -13.38 -12.92
C ASN A 97 3.76 -13.53 -12.07
N ASP A 98 4.93 -13.30 -12.67
CA ASP A 98 6.21 -13.38 -11.95
C ASP A 98 6.22 -12.36 -10.80
N TRP A 99 5.70 -11.15 -11.02
CA TRP A 99 5.57 -10.14 -9.96
C TRP A 99 4.58 -10.53 -8.86
N ILE A 100 3.52 -11.28 -9.20
CA ILE A 100 2.57 -11.79 -8.21
C ILE A 100 3.23 -12.88 -7.36
N GLU A 101 3.98 -13.79 -7.98
CA GLU A 101 4.74 -14.83 -7.27
C GLU A 101 5.78 -14.20 -6.33
N ILE A 102 6.56 -13.22 -6.82
CA ILE A 102 7.51 -12.46 -5.99
C ILE A 102 6.79 -11.81 -4.80
N PHE A 103 5.61 -11.19 -5.02
CA PHE A 103 4.85 -10.53 -3.96
C PHE A 103 4.49 -11.47 -2.81
N ASP A 104 4.12 -12.71 -3.13
CA ASP A 104 3.77 -13.73 -2.14
C ASP A 104 4.99 -14.25 -1.38
N GLU A 105 6.15 -14.29 -2.04
CA GLU A 105 7.45 -14.69 -1.47
C GLU A 105 8.14 -13.60 -0.66
N LEU A 106 7.78 -12.31 -0.85
CA LEU A 106 8.33 -11.21 -0.06
C LEU A 106 8.21 -11.55 1.43
N PRO A 107 9.33 -11.55 2.18
CA PRO A 107 9.35 -12.05 3.55
C PRO A 107 8.26 -11.32 4.35
N PRO A 108 7.49 -12.06 5.17
CA PRO A 108 6.45 -11.46 5.97
C PRO A 108 7.10 -10.66 7.09
N GLY A 109 7.68 -9.49 6.77
CA GLY A 109 8.60 -8.70 7.60
C GLY A 109 8.95 -9.39 8.90
N GLU A 110 9.94 -10.29 8.87
CA GLU A 110 10.28 -11.13 10.04
C GLU A 110 10.44 -10.22 11.26
N GLY A 111 9.51 -10.36 12.20
CA GLY A 111 9.33 -9.43 13.32
C GLY A 111 7.86 -9.12 13.65
N VAL A 112 6.88 -9.65 12.90
CA VAL A 112 5.50 -9.77 13.40
C VAL A 112 5.38 -10.95 14.37
N ILE A 113 6.11 -10.88 15.49
CA ILE A 113 5.79 -11.69 16.67
C ILE A 113 5.19 -10.74 17.70
N LEU A 114 3.86 -10.75 17.75
CA LEU A 114 3.02 -10.41 18.91
C LEU A 114 3.70 -9.54 19.99
N GLY A 115 3.80 -8.22 19.78
CA GLY A 115 4.05 -7.28 20.89
C GLY A 115 4.97 -6.11 20.59
N GLU A 116 5.82 -6.21 19.57
CA GLU A 116 6.72 -5.12 19.17
C GLU A 116 6.16 -4.46 17.91
N LEU A 117 5.78 -3.19 18.02
CA LEU A 117 5.56 -2.35 16.85
C LEU A 117 6.90 -2.31 16.12
N ASN A 118 7.02 -3.03 15.01
CA ASN A 118 8.24 -3.04 14.22
C ASN A 118 8.35 -1.69 13.50
N LEU A 119 8.77 -0.66 14.23
CA LEU A 119 9.02 0.71 13.76
C LEU A 119 10.30 0.78 12.91
N GLU A 120 11.12 -0.27 12.95
CA GLU A 120 12.43 -0.30 12.32
C GLU A 120 12.32 -0.25 10.79
N PRO A 121 13.25 0.47 10.12
CA PRO A 121 13.42 0.37 8.69
C PRO A 121 13.71 -1.08 8.28
N TRP A 122 13.29 -1.45 7.08
CA TRP A 122 13.76 -2.69 6.44
C TRP A 122 14.57 -2.32 5.20
N ASP A 123 15.38 -3.25 4.72
CA ASP A 123 16.26 -3.00 3.59
C ASP A 123 16.38 -4.19 2.65
N TRP A 124 16.79 -3.89 1.41
CA TRP A 124 17.07 -4.84 0.34
C TRP A 124 18.27 -4.39 -0.49
N GLU A 125 18.89 -5.35 -1.18
CA GLU A 125 20.02 -5.11 -2.07
C GLU A 125 19.70 -5.49 -3.51
N TYR A 126 20.05 -4.59 -4.42
CA TYR A 126 19.90 -4.78 -5.86
C TYR A 126 21.26 -4.71 -6.54
N GLU A 127 21.42 -5.44 -7.63
CA GLU A 127 22.61 -5.45 -8.48
C GLU A 127 22.20 -5.26 -9.94
N ASN A 128 23.01 -4.54 -10.71
CA ASN A 128 22.84 -4.47 -12.17
C ASN A 128 23.83 -5.36 -12.92
N GLU A 129 23.70 -5.43 -14.25
CA GLU A 129 24.58 -6.24 -15.12
C GLU A 129 26.07 -5.84 -15.05
N GLU A 130 26.37 -4.61 -14.61
CA GLU A 130 27.74 -4.10 -14.44
C GLU A 130 28.34 -4.45 -13.06
N GLY A 131 27.58 -5.13 -12.20
CA GLY A 131 27.96 -5.44 -10.82
C GLY A 131 27.85 -4.25 -9.87
N GLU A 132 27.17 -3.18 -10.28
CA GLU A 132 26.85 -2.06 -9.40
C GLU A 132 25.80 -2.50 -8.39
N LYS A 133 26.14 -2.39 -7.10
CA LYS A 133 25.23 -2.64 -5.99
C LYS A 133 24.49 -1.37 -5.59
N LEU A 134 23.22 -1.53 -5.22
CA LEU A 134 22.32 -0.50 -4.73
C LEU A 134 21.59 -1.02 -3.49
N GLY A 135 21.86 -0.40 -2.34
CA GLY A 135 21.12 -0.68 -1.11
C GLY A 135 19.89 0.21 -1.03
N VAL A 136 18.74 -0.37 -0.69
CA VAL A 136 17.49 0.35 -0.52
C VAL A 136 16.98 0.14 0.88
N VAL A 137 16.86 1.23 1.65
CA VAL A 137 16.23 1.24 2.97
C VAL A 137 14.83 1.81 2.85
N PHE A 138 13.84 1.13 3.40
CA PHE A 138 12.44 1.55 3.40
C PHE A 138 12.03 2.07 4.77
N VAL A 139 11.30 3.19 4.79
CA VAL A 139 10.95 3.89 6.03
C VAL A 139 9.45 4.14 6.08
N GLU A 140 8.76 3.45 7.00
CA GLU A 140 7.32 3.63 7.22
C GLU A 140 7.01 4.83 8.12
N MET A 141 7.84 5.05 9.14
CA MET A 141 7.66 6.09 10.16
C MET A 141 8.98 6.75 10.53
N LEU A 142 8.92 8.02 10.90
CA LEU A 142 10.06 8.77 11.43
C LEU A 142 9.93 8.84 12.95
N PHE A 143 10.93 8.33 13.66
CA PHE A 143 10.95 8.37 15.12
C PHE A 143 12.32 8.78 15.64
N GLU A 144 12.30 9.40 16.81
CA GLU A 144 13.51 9.67 17.60
C GLU A 144 13.80 8.46 18.49
N MET A 145 15.07 8.16 18.68
CA MET A 145 15.50 7.06 19.55
C MET A 145 16.25 7.63 20.75
N TYR A 146 15.92 7.17 21.95
CA TYR A 146 16.67 7.52 23.16
C TYR A 146 17.51 6.33 23.60
N ASP A 147 18.83 6.52 23.67
CA ASP A 147 19.75 5.53 24.20
C ASP A 147 19.95 5.78 25.70
N ALA A 148 19.45 4.86 26.51
CA ALA A 148 19.51 4.95 27.95
C ALA A 148 20.94 4.79 28.51
N GLU A 149 21.85 4.12 27.79
CA GLU A 149 23.22 3.91 28.24
C GLU A 149 24.07 5.18 28.05
N SER A 150 23.94 5.81 26.87
CA SER A 150 24.66 7.07 26.59
C SER A 150 23.92 8.33 27.06
N GLY A 151 22.63 8.22 27.38
CA GLY A 151 21.76 9.35 27.72
C GLY A 151 21.47 10.28 26.54
N ARG A 152 21.76 9.84 25.30
CA ARG A 152 21.62 10.63 24.08
C ARG A 152 20.32 10.31 23.36
N SER A 153 19.62 11.36 22.92
CA SER A 153 18.57 11.25 21.91
C SER A 153 19.16 11.35 20.51
N TYR A 154 18.70 10.50 19.61
CA TYR A 154 19.02 10.49 18.19
C TYR A 154 17.84 11.01 17.39
N SER A 155 18.11 11.92 16.46
CA SER A 155 17.12 12.38 15.49
C SER A 155 16.72 11.24 14.53
N PRO A 156 15.58 11.35 13.82
CA PRO A 156 15.22 10.33 12.83
C PRO A 156 16.28 10.13 11.74
N ALA A 157 17.02 11.19 11.38
CA ALA A 157 18.12 11.09 10.42
C ALA A 157 19.29 10.29 11.00
N GLU A 158 19.67 10.54 12.27
CA GLU A 158 20.73 9.80 12.94
C GLU A 158 20.37 8.32 13.13
N VAL A 159 19.10 8.01 13.41
CA VAL A 159 18.60 6.63 13.48
C VAL A 159 18.80 5.92 12.14
N LEU A 160 18.43 6.56 11.03
CA LEU A 160 18.59 5.97 9.69
C LEU A 160 20.06 5.79 9.28
N VAL A 161 20.94 6.76 9.61
CA VAL A 161 22.38 6.61 9.36
C VAL A 161 22.96 5.46 10.18
N ARG A 162 22.51 5.31 11.42
CA ARG A 162 22.92 4.22 12.30
C ARG A 162 22.47 2.86 11.76
N HIS A 163 21.21 2.75 11.27
CA HIS A 163 20.71 1.55 10.58
C HIS A 163 21.63 1.13 9.42
N ILE A 164 21.99 2.08 8.55
CA ILE A 164 22.92 1.83 7.43
C ILE A 164 24.30 1.39 7.93
N GLY A 165 24.80 2.01 9.01
CA GLY A 165 26.12 1.70 9.57
C GLY A 165 26.21 0.37 10.31
N GLU A 166 25.12 -0.08 10.93
CA GLU A 166 25.04 -1.34 11.68
C GLU A 166 24.81 -2.55 10.76
N ASN A 167 24.15 -2.35 9.62
CA ASN A 167 23.98 -3.38 8.60
C ASN A 167 25.27 -3.51 7.76
N LYS A 168 25.89 -4.70 7.79
CA LYS A 168 27.18 -4.95 7.11
C LYS A 168 27.09 -4.85 5.60
N ASP A 169 25.97 -5.21 5.01
CA ASP A 169 25.79 -5.22 3.56
C ASP A 169 25.58 -3.78 3.07
N LEU A 170 24.71 -3.03 3.74
CA LEU A 170 24.50 -1.61 3.45
C LEU A 170 25.74 -0.74 3.72
N SER A 171 26.45 -0.95 4.83
CA SER A 171 27.62 -0.13 5.19
C SER A 171 28.79 -0.28 4.20
N GLN A 172 28.88 -1.42 3.51
CA GLN A 172 29.87 -1.65 2.45
C GLN A 172 29.38 -1.15 1.08
N ASN A 173 28.08 -0.94 0.93
CA ASN A 173 27.48 -0.46 -0.28
C ASN A 173 27.72 1.05 -0.47
N LYS A 174 28.21 1.42 -1.66
CA LYS A 174 28.57 2.81 -1.97
C LYS A 174 27.36 3.67 -2.34
N ARG A 175 26.24 3.05 -2.69
CA ARG A 175 25.03 3.73 -3.13
C ARG A 175 23.85 3.18 -2.36
N ASN A 176 23.54 3.83 -1.24
CA ASN A 176 22.33 3.55 -0.47
C ASN A 176 21.31 4.65 -0.72
N ILE A 177 20.08 4.25 -0.99
CA ILE A 177 18.93 5.15 -1.06
C ILE A 177 17.95 4.78 0.05
N ILE A 178 17.24 5.78 0.53
CA ILE A 178 16.22 5.64 1.57
C ILE A 178 14.89 6.06 0.96
N ILE A 179 13.91 5.16 0.94
CA ILE A 179 12.58 5.36 0.37
C ILE A 179 11.58 5.60 1.49
N ALA A 180 11.03 6.81 1.52
CA ALA A 180 9.93 7.14 2.42
C ALA A 180 8.62 6.51 1.94
N HIS A 181 7.90 5.90 2.87
CA HIS A 181 6.51 5.53 2.68
C HIS A 181 5.69 6.73 2.17
N PRO A 182 4.76 6.54 1.21
CA PRO A 182 4.02 7.64 0.59
C PRO A 182 3.38 8.62 1.59
N LEU A 183 2.88 8.11 2.72
CA LEU A 183 2.31 8.90 3.82
C LEU A 183 3.26 9.98 4.35
N LEU A 184 4.53 9.63 4.60
CA LEU A 184 5.50 10.53 5.23
C LEU A 184 5.74 11.78 4.39
N SER A 185 5.91 11.60 3.09
CA SER A 185 6.16 12.71 2.16
C SER A 185 4.98 13.67 2.00
N ARG A 186 3.76 13.25 2.39
CA ARG A 186 2.50 13.93 2.06
C ARG A 186 1.77 14.46 3.28
N LYS A 187 1.55 13.62 4.30
CA LYS A 187 0.95 14.03 5.58
C LYS A 187 2.00 14.65 6.52
N GLU A 188 3.18 14.04 6.62
CA GLU A 188 4.25 14.48 7.52
C GLU A 188 5.33 15.31 6.80
N LYS A 189 4.90 16.13 5.84
CA LYS A 189 5.76 16.82 4.88
C LYS A 189 6.89 17.63 5.53
N GLU A 190 6.62 18.26 6.67
CA GLU A 190 7.63 19.07 7.37
C GLU A 190 8.68 18.18 8.05
N SER A 191 8.27 17.11 8.72
CA SER A 191 9.18 16.11 9.30
C SER A 191 10.03 15.46 8.21
N PHE A 192 9.41 15.02 7.11
CA PHE A 192 10.10 14.47 5.95
C PHE A 192 11.18 15.43 5.41
N ARG A 193 10.84 16.72 5.21
CA ARG A 193 11.80 17.72 4.72
C ARG A 193 12.95 17.97 5.67
N LYS A 194 12.68 18.04 6.98
CA LYS A 194 13.72 18.21 8.01
C LYS A 194 14.67 17.03 8.03
N THR A 195 14.14 15.81 8.09
CA THR A 195 14.95 14.58 8.06
C THR A 195 15.75 14.47 6.76
N LYS A 196 15.16 14.79 5.60
CA LYS A 196 15.86 14.82 4.31
C LYS A 196 17.04 15.79 4.32
N ALA A 197 16.83 17.02 4.79
CA ALA A 197 17.90 18.03 4.88
C ALA A 197 19.01 17.63 5.85
N GLU A 198 18.68 16.93 6.94
CA GLU A 198 19.64 16.45 7.91
C GLU A 198 20.44 15.26 7.38
N LEU A 199 19.79 14.29 6.73
CA LEU A 199 20.46 13.17 6.05
C LEU A 199 21.42 13.68 4.97
N GLN A 200 21.01 14.68 4.18
CA GLN A 200 21.88 15.28 3.18
C GLN A 200 23.13 15.94 3.80
N LYS A 201 23.00 16.52 5.01
CA LYS A 201 24.16 17.06 5.75
C LYS A 201 25.07 15.97 6.28
N LEU A 202 24.50 14.85 6.76
CA LEU A 202 25.26 13.75 7.37
C LEU A 202 25.98 12.90 6.33
N LEU A 203 25.34 12.64 5.20
CA LEU A 203 25.82 11.72 4.16
C LEU A 203 26.41 12.44 2.94
N GLY A 204 26.19 13.76 2.82
CA GLY A 204 26.69 14.56 1.70
C GLY A 204 25.91 14.41 0.38
N GLU A 205 24.90 13.53 0.35
CA GLU A 205 24.12 13.19 -0.85
C GLU A 205 22.62 13.23 -0.57
N ASP A 206 21.82 13.52 -1.60
CA ASP A 206 20.36 13.41 -1.52
C ASP A 206 19.93 11.94 -1.66
N VAL A 207 19.88 11.24 -0.54
CA VAL A 207 19.55 9.81 -0.46
C VAL A 207 18.13 9.53 0.01
N PHE A 208 17.46 10.49 0.66
CA PHE A 208 16.10 10.29 1.19
C PHE A 208 15.04 10.78 0.21
N LEU A 209 14.33 9.84 -0.40
CA LEU A 209 13.45 10.07 -1.53
C LEU A 209 12.02 9.68 -1.18
N SER A 210 11.08 10.50 -1.62
CA SER A 210 9.71 10.07 -1.83
C SER A 210 9.65 9.10 -3.02
N THR A 211 8.59 8.29 -3.10
CA THR A 211 8.40 7.33 -4.21
C THR A 211 8.32 7.98 -5.60
N GLY A 212 7.87 9.24 -5.66
CA GLY A 212 7.87 10.04 -6.88
C GLY A 212 9.28 10.53 -7.28
N GLU A 213 10.06 11.06 -6.32
CA GLU A 213 11.47 11.44 -6.57
C GLU A 213 12.29 10.23 -7.00
N PHE A 214 12.03 9.08 -6.37
CA PHE A 214 12.65 7.81 -6.70
C PHE A 214 12.35 7.38 -8.16
N LEU A 215 11.07 7.39 -8.57
CA LEU A 215 10.70 7.08 -9.96
C LEU A 215 11.39 8.03 -10.97
N VAL A 216 11.40 9.33 -10.68
CA VAL A 216 12.05 10.32 -11.56
C VAL A 216 13.56 10.11 -11.65
N ARG A 217 14.20 9.69 -10.55
CA ARG A 217 15.65 9.43 -10.51
C ARG A 217 16.04 8.21 -11.35
N PHE A 218 15.30 7.11 -11.27
CA PHE A 218 15.65 5.86 -11.96
C PHE A 218 15.06 5.75 -13.37
N ILE A 219 13.92 6.40 -13.61
CA ILE A 219 13.27 6.48 -14.93
C ILE A 219 13.12 7.97 -15.28
N PRO A 220 14.18 8.62 -15.78
CA PRO A 220 14.15 10.05 -16.07
C PRO A 220 13.27 10.41 -17.28
N ASP A 221 13.12 9.48 -18.23
CA ASP A 221 12.30 9.65 -19.43
C ASP A 221 10.80 9.61 -19.08
N GLU A 222 10.10 10.70 -19.37
CA GLU A 222 8.69 10.88 -19.03
C GLU A 222 7.75 9.87 -19.72
N LYS A 223 8.05 9.48 -20.98
CA LYS A 223 7.23 8.51 -21.70
C LYS A 223 7.39 7.11 -21.11
N LYS A 224 8.63 6.74 -20.77
CA LYS A 224 8.90 5.48 -20.08
C LYS A 224 8.26 5.45 -18.70
N ARG A 225 8.29 6.57 -17.96
CA ARG A 225 7.56 6.68 -16.68
C ARG A 225 6.09 6.36 -16.88
N ALA A 226 5.40 7.05 -17.78
CA ALA A 226 3.97 6.83 -17.99
C ALA A 226 3.60 5.36 -18.22
N VAL A 227 4.43 4.62 -18.98
CA VAL A 227 4.26 3.18 -19.19
C VAL A 227 4.45 2.38 -17.90
N VAL A 228 5.49 2.67 -17.12
CA VAL A 228 5.73 2.05 -15.80
C VAL A 228 4.56 2.30 -14.85
N GLU A 229 4.05 3.53 -14.80
CA GLU A 229 2.91 3.89 -13.94
C GLU A 229 1.61 3.17 -14.34
N GLU A 230 1.34 3.05 -15.64
CA GLU A 230 0.15 2.37 -16.16
C GLU A 230 0.20 0.86 -15.89
N ASN A 231 1.35 0.23 -16.16
CA ASN A 231 1.54 -1.19 -15.88
C ASN A 231 1.49 -1.47 -14.37
N TRP A 232 2.08 -0.60 -13.54
CA TRP A 232 1.99 -0.70 -12.08
C TRP A 232 0.53 -0.65 -11.60
N LYS A 233 -0.29 0.27 -12.13
CA LYS A 233 -1.72 0.34 -11.79
C LYS A 233 -2.45 -0.98 -12.10
N SER A 234 -2.15 -1.60 -13.24
CA SER A 234 -2.71 -2.91 -13.63
C SER A 234 -2.30 -4.01 -12.64
N LEU A 235 -1.00 -4.16 -12.38
CA LEU A 235 -0.45 -5.17 -11.46
C LEU A 235 -1.00 -5.00 -10.04
N ARG A 236 -0.97 -3.78 -9.52
CA ARG A 236 -1.51 -3.42 -8.20
C ARG A 236 -2.99 -3.76 -8.07
N SER A 237 -3.79 -3.52 -9.12
CA SER A 237 -5.21 -3.89 -9.12
C SER A 237 -5.41 -5.39 -8.98
N LYS A 238 -4.55 -6.22 -9.61
CA LYS A 238 -4.59 -7.69 -9.48
C LYS A 238 -4.22 -8.13 -8.07
N LEU A 239 -3.13 -7.61 -7.52
CA LEU A 239 -2.69 -7.89 -6.15
C LEU A 239 -3.76 -7.53 -5.12
N PHE A 240 -4.36 -6.35 -5.27
CA PHE A 240 -5.43 -5.92 -4.38
C PHE A 240 -6.70 -6.78 -4.51
N THR A 241 -7.04 -7.22 -5.73
CA THR A 241 -8.17 -8.15 -5.94
C THR A 241 -7.91 -9.49 -5.25
N SER A 242 -6.68 -10.01 -5.32
CA SER A 242 -6.28 -11.24 -4.60
C SER A 242 -6.46 -11.07 -3.10
N PHE A 243 -5.92 -9.99 -2.52
CA PHE A 243 -6.07 -9.66 -1.09
C PHE A 243 -7.54 -9.52 -0.67
N GLN A 244 -8.38 -8.83 -1.46
CA GLN A 244 -9.81 -8.73 -1.18
C GLN A 244 -10.54 -10.08 -1.18
N SER A 245 -10.07 -11.04 -1.98
CA SER A 245 -10.66 -12.38 -2.04
C SER A 245 -10.40 -13.18 -0.77
N GLU A 246 -9.24 -12.99 -0.14
CA GLU A 246 -8.84 -13.60 1.13
C GLU A 246 -9.56 -12.97 2.34
N TYR A 247 -9.91 -11.69 2.23
CA TYR A 247 -10.58 -10.93 3.30
C TYR A 247 -11.96 -10.39 2.88
N PRO A 248 -13.01 -11.24 2.82
CA PRO A 248 -14.34 -10.85 2.33
C PRO A 248 -15.01 -9.65 3.02
N PHE A 249 -14.63 -9.34 4.26
CA PHE A 249 -15.13 -8.19 5.00
C PHE A 249 -14.57 -6.85 4.48
N LEU A 250 -13.44 -6.85 3.75
CA LEU A 250 -12.95 -5.64 3.06
C LEU A 250 -13.95 -5.18 2.01
N ALA A 251 -14.59 -6.11 1.30
CA ALA A 251 -15.67 -5.77 0.38
C ALA A 251 -16.84 -5.07 1.09
N TYR A 252 -17.15 -5.47 2.33
CA TYR A 252 -18.14 -4.76 3.16
C TYR A 252 -17.64 -3.36 3.55
N ALA A 253 -16.41 -3.24 4.03
CA ALA A 253 -15.82 -1.97 4.48
C ALA A 253 -15.77 -0.93 3.35
N ILE A 254 -15.32 -1.34 2.16
CA ILE A 254 -15.25 -0.51 0.95
C ILE A 254 -16.64 -0.05 0.51
N ASN A 255 -17.64 -0.92 0.65
CA ASN A 255 -19.02 -0.62 0.24
C ASN A 255 -19.91 -0.15 1.40
N TYR A 256 -19.33 0.22 2.56
CA TYR A 256 -20.07 0.51 3.78
C TYR A 256 -21.13 1.59 3.58
N SER A 257 -20.81 2.66 2.86
CA SER A 257 -21.74 3.76 2.60
C SER A 257 -22.96 3.30 1.80
N ARG A 258 -22.74 2.47 0.77
CA ARG A 258 -23.79 1.91 -0.08
C ARG A 258 -24.64 0.88 0.66
N ILE A 259 -24.02 0.05 1.49
CA ILE A 259 -24.71 -0.92 2.35
C ILE A 259 -25.56 -0.19 3.41
N SER A 260 -24.99 0.80 4.09
CA SER A 260 -25.71 1.61 5.10
C SER A 260 -26.89 2.36 4.50
N TRP A 261 -26.72 2.92 3.30
CA TRP A 261 -27.81 3.54 2.56
C TRP A 261 -28.92 2.54 2.22
N ALA A 262 -28.58 1.33 1.78
CA ALA A 262 -29.55 0.28 1.51
C ALA A 262 -30.29 -0.16 2.78
N GLU A 263 -29.61 -0.28 3.92
CA GLU A 263 -30.24 -0.58 5.22
C GLU A 263 -31.24 0.51 5.64
N GLU A 264 -30.87 1.79 5.47
CA GLU A 264 -31.76 2.91 5.76
C GLU A 264 -33.00 2.87 4.86
N LYS A 265 -32.82 2.57 3.57
CA LYS A 265 -33.91 2.38 2.61
C LYS A 265 -34.85 1.23 3.00
N LEU A 266 -34.32 0.08 3.40
CA LEU A 266 -35.14 -1.04 3.89
C LEU A 266 -35.91 -0.69 5.17
N ARG A 267 -35.29 0.05 6.08
CA ARG A 267 -35.96 0.53 7.30
C ARG A 267 -37.09 1.51 6.97
N GLY A 268 -36.84 2.46 6.06
CA GLY A 268 -37.83 3.40 5.55
C GLY A 268 -38.98 2.69 4.83
N ALA A 269 -38.69 1.70 4.00
CA ALA A 269 -39.68 0.87 3.31
C ALA A 269 -40.61 0.16 4.31
N ARG A 270 -40.04 -0.44 5.36
CA ARG A 270 -40.83 -1.11 6.41
C ARG A 270 -41.78 -0.15 7.14
N LEU A 271 -41.31 1.05 7.47
CA LEU A 271 -42.14 2.08 8.10
C LEU A 271 -43.28 2.51 7.17
N LYS A 272 -42.97 2.87 5.92
CA LYS A 272 -43.95 3.27 4.90
C LYS A 272 -45.00 2.20 4.65
N TYR A 273 -44.59 0.92 4.62
CA TYR A 273 -45.51 -0.20 4.49
C TYR A 273 -46.50 -0.25 5.67
N SER A 274 -46.01 -0.07 6.90
CA SER A 274 -46.87 -0.04 8.10
C SER A 274 -47.83 1.16 8.14
N GLU A 275 -47.49 2.25 7.46
CA GLU A 275 -48.33 3.45 7.32
C GLU A 275 -49.33 3.36 6.14
N GLY A 276 -49.33 2.25 5.39
CA GLY A 276 -50.19 2.06 4.21
C GLY A 276 -49.70 2.77 2.93
N ARG A 277 -48.46 3.27 2.93
CA ARG A 277 -47.81 3.93 1.77
C ARG A 277 -47.06 2.91 0.91
N PHE A 278 -47.81 2.02 0.26
CA PHE A 278 -47.25 0.84 -0.40
C PHE A 278 -46.30 1.16 -1.57
N ASP A 279 -46.66 2.10 -2.45
CA ASP A 279 -45.82 2.45 -3.61
C ASP A 279 -44.46 3.01 -3.19
N ASP A 280 -44.44 3.90 -2.19
CA ASP A 280 -43.20 4.45 -1.63
C ASP A 280 -42.36 3.37 -0.93
N ALA A 281 -43.00 2.37 -0.30
CA ALA A 281 -42.32 1.26 0.34
C ALA A 281 -41.67 0.34 -0.68
N ILE A 282 -42.37 0.00 -1.76
CA ILE A 282 -41.85 -0.81 -2.86
C ILE A 282 -40.66 -0.11 -3.52
N LYS A 283 -40.78 1.20 -3.77
CA LYS A 283 -39.70 1.99 -4.38
C LYS A 283 -38.42 1.99 -3.53
N ASP A 284 -38.54 2.22 -2.22
CA ASP A 284 -37.37 2.20 -1.33
C ASP A 284 -36.75 0.80 -1.21
N ALA A 285 -37.57 -0.26 -1.16
CA ALA A 285 -37.06 -1.63 -1.15
C ALA A 285 -36.34 -1.99 -2.45
N ALA A 286 -36.89 -1.60 -3.62
CA ALA A 286 -36.26 -1.81 -4.92
C ALA A 286 -34.90 -1.13 -5.02
N ASN A 287 -34.82 0.15 -4.62
CA ASN A 287 -33.58 0.91 -4.57
C ASN A 287 -32.52 0.26 -3.66
N ALA A 288 -32.94 -0.26 -2.49
CA ALA A 288 -32.03 -0.96 -1.60
C ALA A 288 -31.49 -2.25 -2.23
N CYS A 289 -32.36 -3.05 -2.85
CA CYS A 289 -31.97 -4.26 -3.57
C CYS A 289 -30.99 -3.95 -4.71
N GLU A 290 -31.24 -2.90 -5.50
CA GLU A 290 -30.33 -2.46 -6.56
C GLU A 290 -28.96 -2.07 -6.00
N GLY A 291 -28.92 -1.26 -4.94
CA GLY A 291 -27.67 -0.87 -4.28
C GLY A 291 -26.85 -2.08 -3.79
N LEU A 292 -27.52 -3.07 -3.19
CA LEU A 292 -26.87 -4.32 -2.77
C LEU A 292 -26.41 -5.18 -3.96
N LEU A 293 -27.20 -5.23 -5.04
CA LEU A 293 -26.82 -5.93 -6.27
C LEU A 293 -25.59 -5.28 -6.92
N GLN A 294 -25.48 -3.95 -6.92
CA GLN A 294 -24.29 -3.25 -7.42
C GLN A 294 -23.04 -3.62 -6.61
N VAL A 295 -23.16 -3.76 -5.28
CA VAL A 295 -22.06 -4.25 -4.43
C VAL A 295 -21.65 -5.67 -4.83
N LEU A 296 -22.61 -6.58 -5.01
CA LEU A 296 -22.33 -7.94 -5.46
C LEU A 296 -21.70 -7.98 -6.87
N CYS A 297 -22.21 -7.18 -7.81
CA CYS A 297 -21.67 -7.08 -9.16
C CYS A 297 -20.22 -6.57 -9.17
N SER A 298 -19.91 -5.55 -8.36
CA SER A 298 -18.54 -5.04 -8.21
C SER A 298 -17.57 -6.09 -7.65
N LYS A 299 -18.05 -6.98 -6.78
CA LYS A 299 -17.22 -8.02 -6.14
C LYS A 299 -17.00 -9.22 -7.05
N TYR A 300 -18.04 -9.67 -7.75
CA TYR A 300 -18.02 -10.92 -8.52
C TYR A 300 -17.79 -10.71 -10.03
N GLY A 301 -17.52 -9.46 -10.46
CA GLY A 301 -17.24 -9.15 -11.86
C GLY A 301 -18.42 -9.41 -12.81
N VAL A 302 -19.63 -9.54 -12.28
CA VAL A 302 -20.84 -9.63 -13.10
C VAL A 302 -21.05 -8.24 -13.66
N LYS A 303 -20.79 -8.07 -14.97
CA LYS A 303 -21.16 -6.84 -15.67
C LYS A 303 -22.66 -6.67 -15.50
N ALA A 304 -23.08 -5.71 -14.69
CA ALA A 304 -24.44 -5.22 -14.75
C ALA A 304 -24.63 -4.70 -16.17
N GLU A 305 -25.52 -5.33 -16.95
CA GLU A 305 -25.92 -4.77 -18.23
C GLU A 305 -26.41 -3.33 -17.96
N GLU A 306 -25.87 -2.37 -18.71
CA GLU A 306 -26.14 -0.93 -18.56
C GLU A 306 -27.63 -0.56 -18.77
N ASP A 307 -28.49 -1.54 -19.08
CA ASP A 307 -29.90 -1.38 -19.39
C ASP A 307 -30.87 -1.67 -18.24
N ALA A 308 -30.40 -1.78 -16.99
CA ALA A 308 -31.31 -1.82 -15.84
C ALA A 308 -31.75 -0.41 -15.37
N GLN A 309 -32.16 0.48 -16.30
CA GLN A 309 -32.96 1.65 -15.95
C GLN A 309 -34.41 1.22 -15.65
N PHE A 310 -34.63 0.57 -14.51
CA PHE A 310 -35.99 0.38 -14.01
C PHE A 310 -36.44 1.65 -13.27
N TYR A 311 -37.10 2.54 -14.02
CA TYR A 311 -37.82 3.76 -13.59
C TYR A 311 -36.99 4.92 -13.01
N MET A 312 -36.27 5.64 -13.88
CA MET A 312 -35.90 7.04 -13.61
C MET A 312 -36.71 8.09 -14.39
N ASN A 313 -37.65 7.72 -15.27
CA ASN A 313 -38.45 8.70 -16.00
C ASN A 313 -39.96 8.46 -15.87
N SER A 314 -40.58 9.04 -14.84
CA SER A 314 -41.96 9.51 -14.92
C SER A 314 -42.14 10.67 -13.94
N ALA A 315 -42.36 11.86 -14.50
CA ALA A 315 -42.89 13.04 -13.83
C ALA A 315 -44.34 12.83 -13.38
#